data_AF-A0A9P8AUF4-F1
#
_entry.id   AF-A0A9P8AUF4-F1
#
_cell.length_a   1.000
_cell.length_b   1.000
_cell.length_c   1.000
_cell.angle_alpha   90.00
_cell.angle_beta   90.00
_cell.angle_gamma   90.00
#
_symmetry.space_group_name_H-M   'P 1'
#
loop_
_entity.id
_entity.type
_entity.pdbx_description
1 polymer ?
#
loop_
_entity_poly.entity_id
_entity_poly.type
_entity_poly.pdbx_seq_one_letter_code
_entity_poly.pdbx_strand_id
1 'polypeptide(L)'
;MSFKLTIAPVKPADIPAQPVILSAGESLLKSTSSWKPGKTYHKTVKTYSRGKETGDGAPWHCRVSEHPPAEATFDQMWSKLGTDKAVNEKEYVSDINKVAKVKDISPTQSIWTLYYKFTPPIQPRVFTVLQVVHLTETSPRTGTVVSIPIDLSSPEDADLAKLEEKGVKGRYVSVEQLIELENGNTEWRMATSSTPGGLIPSFLAEATMNSTIAEDVPHFMKWLHSLPSESK
;
A
#
# COMPACT_ATOMS: atom_id res chain seq x y z
N MET A 1 7.60 13.50 20.22
CA MET A 1 6.78 13.85 19.04
C MET A 1 6.12 12.56 18.55
N SER A 2 4.84 12.59 18.19
CA SER A 2 4.16 11.41 17.62
C SER A 2 4.64 11.20 16.18
N PHE A 3 4.96 9.96 15.81
CA PHE A 3 5.32 9.62 14.43
C PHE A 3 4.11 9.83 13.51
N LYS A 4 4.34 10.48 12.36
CA LYS A 4 3.29 10.77 11.37
C LYS A 4 3.61 10.06 10.06
N LEU A 5 2.65 9.31 9.55
CA LEU A 5 2.73 8.71 8.21
C LEU A 5 2.67 9.82 7.15
N THR A 6 3.67 9.83 6.26
CA THR A 6 3.81 10.82 5.18
C THR A 6 4.70 10.26 4.08
N ILE A 7 4.74 10.92 2.93
CA ILE A 7 5.62 10.55 1.80
C ILE A 7 7.08 10.99 2.00
N ALA A 8 7.40 11.66 3.11
CA ALA A 8 8.79 11.92 3.48
C ALA A 8 9.45 10.58 3.85
N PRO A 9 10.53 10.19 3.16
CA PRO A 9 11.13 8.89 3.38
C PRO A 9 11.90 8.86 4.69
N VAL A 10 11.99 7.68 5.30
CA VAL A 10 12.85 7.43 6.46
C VAL A 10 14.08 6.63 6.03
N LYS A 11 15.20 6.82 6.72
CA LYS A 11 16.37 5.96 6.50
C LYS A 11 16.16 4.61 7.20
N PRO A 12 16.81 3.52 6.75
CA PRO A 12 16.74 2.23 7.42
C PRO A 12 17.11 2.29 8.92
N ALA A 13 18.07 3.14 9.30
CA ALA A 13 18.48 3.32 10.69
C ALA A 13 17.44 4.10 11.55
N ASP A 14 16.55 4.86 10.90
CA ASP A 14 15.58 5.75 11.54
C ASP A 14 14.15 5.16 11.53
N ILE A 15 14.00 3.88 11.19
CA ILE A 15 12.70 3.20 11.18
C ILE A 15 12.12 3.20 12.59
N PRO A 16 10.91 3.75 12.81
CA PRO A 16 10.27 3.74 14.12
C PRO A 16 9.93 2.31 14.59
N ALA A 17 9.76 2.14 15.89
CA ALA A 17 9.31 0.86 16.44
C ALA A 17 7.94 0.44 15.90
N GLN A 18 7.72 -0.86 15.71
CA GLN A 18 6.49 -1.42 15.14
C GLN A 18 5.20 -0.88 15.77
N PRO A 19 5.05 -0.84 17.12
CA PRO A 19 3.81 -0.38 17.73
C PRO A 19 3.49 1.09 17.40
N VAL A 20 4.52 1.91 17.20
CA VAL A 20 4.38 3.32 16.81
C VAL A 20 3.86 3.43 15.37
N ILE A 21 4.38 2.61 14.46
CA ILE A 21 3.93 2.55 13.06
C ILE A 21 2.47 2.08 12.98
N LEU A 22 2.12 1.02 13.70
CA LEU A 22 0.77 0.47 13.70
C LEU A 22 -0.24 1.44 14.31
N SER A 23 0.10 2.10 15.43
CA SER A 23 -0.76 3.11 16.05
C SER A 23 -1.01 4.33 15.13
N ALA A 24 0.02 4.76 14.39
CA ALA A 24 -0.13 5.81 13.38
C ALA A 24 -1.03 5.36 12.22
N GLY A 25 -0.90 4.11 11.77
CA GLY A 25 -1.75 3.53 10.73
C GLY A 25 -3.21 3.41 11.15
N GLU A 26 -3.48 2.91 12.35
CA GLU A 26 -4.82 2.82 12.92
C GLU A 26 -5.48 4.20 13.04
N SER A 27 -4.74 5.19 13.54
CA SER A 27 -5.22 6.57 13.66
C SER A 27 -5.57 7.17 12.30
N LEU A 28 -4.74 6.92 11.27
CA LEU A 28 -5.03 7.34 9.90
C LEU A 28 -6.30 6.69 9.37
N LEU A 29 -6.44 5.36 9.50
CA LEU A 29 -7.61 4.64 9.00
C LEU A 29 -8.90 5.08 9.68
N LYS A 30 -8.89 5.29 11.00
CA LYS A 30 -10.03 5.87 11.73
C LYS A 30 -10.47 7.21 11.15
N SER A 31 -9.49 8.06 10.79
CA SER A 31 -9.78 9.36 10.19
C SER A 31 -10.46 9.27 8.82
N THR A 32 -10.29 8.17 8.07
CA THR A 32 -10.87 8.03 6.72
C THR A 32 -12.41 8.12 6.70
N SER A 33 -13.06 7.85 7.84
CA SER A 33 -14.52 7.98 8.00
C SER A 33 -15.04 9.41 7.84
N SER A 34 -14.20 10.43 8.09
CA SER A 34 -14.56 11.84 7.96
C SER A 34 -14.07 12.48 6.66
N TRP A 35 -13.41 11.71 5.78
CA TRP A 35 -12.87 12.21 4.53
C TRP A 35 -13.97 12.48 3.51
N LYS A 36 -13.69 13.37 2.55
CA LYS A 36 -14.65 13.74 1.51
C LYS A 36 -14.97 12.50 0.66
N PRO A 37 -16.25 12.09 0.55
CA PRO A 37 -16.62 10.97 -0.30
C PRO A 37 -16.37 11.29 -1.78
N GLY A 38 -15.84 10.31 -2.48
CA GLY A 38 -15.58 10.33 -3.92
C GLY A 38 -16.59 9.49 -4.70
N LYS A 39 -16.18 9.05 -5.89
CA LYS A 39 -16.98 8.19 -6.76
C LYS A 39 -16.93 6.74 -6.28
N THR A 40 -18.01 5.99 -6.52
CA THR A 40 -18.00 4.53 -6.41
C THR A 40 -17.60 3.92 -7.76
N TYR A 41 -16.55 3.09 -7.76
CA TYR A 41 -16.05 2.35 -8.92
C TYR A 41 -16.49 0.89 -8.85
N HIS A 42 -16.62 0.24 -10.00
CA HIS A 42 -17.03 -1.17 -10.13
C HIS A 42 -18.28 -1.56 -9.31
N LYS A 43 -19.16 -0.58 -9.04
CA LYS A 43 -20.36 -0.68 -8.18
C LYS A 43 -20.09 -0.95 -6.69
N THR A 44 -18.92 -1.46 -6.30
CA THR A 44 -18.62 -1.91 -4.94
C THR A 44 -17.51 -1.11 -4.25
N VAL A 45 -16.60 -0.47 -4.99
CA VAL A 45 -15.43 0.19 -4.43
C VAL A 45 -15.73 1.67 -4.17
N LYS A 46 -15.92 2.02 -2.90
CA LYS A 46 -16.15 3.41 -2.47
C LYS A 46 -14.82 4.13 -2.32
N THR A 47 -14.71 5.36 -2.80
CA THR A 47 -13.49 6.18 -2.63
C THR A 47 -13.75 7.36 -1.71
N TYR A 48 -12.70 7.80 -1.03
CA TYR A 48 -12.68 8.95 -0.13
C TYR A 48 -11.37 9.70 -0.31
N SER A 49 -11.35 10.99 -0.02
CA SER A 49 -10.13 11.78 -0.15
C SER A 49 -10.07 12.92 0.86
N ARG A 50 -8.85 13.33 1.18
CA ARG A 50 -8.57 14.50 2.00
C ARG A 50 -7.46 15.30 1.34
N GLY A 51 -7.62 16.62 1.31
CA GLY A 51 -6.57 17.52 0.84
C GLY A 51 -5.29 17.39 1.68
N LYS A 52 -4.20 17.93 1.14
CA LYS A 52 -2.91 17.97 1.84
C LYS A 52 -3.00 18.84 3.09
N GLU A 53 -2.69 18.28 4.25
CA GLU A 53 -2.54 19.03 5.51
C GLU A 53 -1.07 19.31 5.85
N THR A 54 -0.82 20.15 6.86
CA THR A 54 0.53 20.43 7.36
C THR A 54 1.25 19.14 7.75
N GLY A 55 2.45 18.93 7.20
CA GLY A 55 3.27 17.74 7.42
C GLY A 55 2.90 16.54 6.52
N ASP A 56 1.79 16.61 5.79
CA ASP A 56 1.59 15.71 4.65
C ASP A 56 2.49 16.18 3.50
N GLY A 57 3.00 15.26 2.69
CA GLY A 57 3.70 15.66 1.47
C GLY A 57 2.77 15.82 0.27
N ALA A 58 1.69 15.04 0.20
CA ALA A 58 0.68 15.04 -0.86
C ALA A 58 -0.73 14.80 -0.27
N PRO A 59 -1.81 15.02 -1.03
CA PRO A 59 -3.16 14.64 -0.60
C PRO A 59 -3.27 13.15 -0.27
N TRP A 60 -4.32 12.79 0.46
CA TRP A 60 -4.63 11.42 0.81
C TRP A 60 -5.84 10.92 0.05
N HIS A 61 -5.76 9.67 -0.38
CA HIS A 61 -6.80 8.96 -1.10
C HIS A 61 -7.06 7.64 -0.40
N CYS A 62 -8.33 7.26 -0.31
CA CYS A 62 -8.75 6.04 0.34
C CYS A 62 -9.77 5.32 -0.53
N ARG A 63 -9.74 3.99 -0.48
CA ARG A 63 -10.78 3.14 -1.04
C ARG A 63 -11.20 2.09 -0.03
N VAL A 64 -12.46 1.69 -0.13
CA VAL A 64 -13.10 0.68 0.72
C VAL A 64 -13.90 -0.25 -0.18
N SER A 65 -13.71 -1.54 -0.01
CA SER A 65 -14.51 -2.59 -0.65
C SER A 65 -14.91 -3.63 0.39
N GLU A 66 -16.00 -4.33 0.15
CA GLU A 66 -16.52 -5.38 1.03
C GLU A 66 -16.75 -6.63 0.17
N HIS A 67 -16.26 -7.77 0.65
CA HIS A 67 -16.22 -9.01 -0.10
C HIS A 67 -16.92 -10.13 0.69
N PRO A 68 -17.98 -10.74 0.14
CA PRO A 68 -18.63 -11.87 0.79
C PRO A 68 -17.74 -13.12 0.77
N PRO A 69 -17.90 -14.06 1.73
CA PRO A 69 -17.13 -15.30 1.76
C PRO A 69 -17.20 -16.14 0.48
N ALA A 70 -18.31 -16.01 -0.27
CA ALA A 70 -18.49 -16.67 -1.56
C ALA A 70 -17.59 -16.10 -2.67
N GLU A 71 -17.15 -14.85 -2.54
CA GLU A 71 -16.16 -14.21 -3.43
C GLU A 71 -14.74 -14.49 -2.93
N ALA A 72 -14.44 -14.17 -1.67
CA ALA A 72 -13.17 -14.46 -1.03
C ALA A 72 -13.31 -14.40 0.50
N THR A 73 -12.67 -15.32 1.21
CA THR A 73 -12.60 -15.28 2.68
C THR A 73 -11.49 -14.35 3.16
N PHE A 74 -11.57 -13.93 4.43
CA PHE A 74 -10.51 -13.17 5.10
C PHE A 74 -9.14 -13.83 4.92
N ASP A 75 -9.06 -15.14 5.18
CA ASP A 75 -7.81 -15.90 5.13
C ASP A 75 -7.23 -15.96 3.71
N GLN A 76 -8.08 -16.15 2.70
CA GLN A 76 -7.66 -16.15 1.30
C GLN A 76 -7.06 -14.79 0.92
N MET A 77 -7.74 -13.70 1.28
CA MET A 77 -7.25 -12.35 0.99
C MET A 77 -5.98 -12.04 1.78
N TRP A 78 -5.96 -12.32 3.09
CA TRP A 78 -4.83 -12.03 3.97
C TRP A 78 -3.58 -12.83 3.59
N SER A 79 -3.72 -14.09 3.16
CA SER A 79 -2.59 -14.91 2.71
C SER A 79 -1.82 -14.29 1.53
N LYS A 80 -2.46 -13.42 0.73
CA LYS A 80 -1.84 -12.76 -0.42
C LYS A 80 -1.51 -11.29 -0.17
N LEU A 81 -2.28 -10.62 0.68
CA LEU A 81 -2.09 -9.19 0.98
C LEU A 81 -1.17 -8.96 2.18
N GLY A 82 -1.12 -9.88 3.14
CA GLY A 82 -0.27 -9.82 4.33
C GLY A 82 1.05 -10.58 4.18
N THR A 83 1.16 -11.52 3.24
CA THR A 83 2.38 -12.30 3.01
C THR A 83 2.91 -12.05 1.61
N ASP A 84 4.22 -11.79 1.50
CA ASP A 84 4.92 -11.50 0.24
C ASP A 84 4.19 -10.47 -0.65
N LYS A 85 3.61 -9.44 -0.01
CA LYS A 85 2.73 -8.46 -0.65
C LYS A 85 3.33 -7.89 -1.94
N ALA A 86 4.58 -7.43 -1.92
CA ALA A 86 5.22 -6.86 -3.10
C ALA A 86 5.33 -7.87 -4.27
N VAL A 87 5.58 -9.15 -3.96
CA VAL A 87 5.62 -10.23 -4.98
C VAL A 87 4.24 -10.47 -5.56
N ASN A 88 3.22 -10.53 -4.72
CA ASN A 88 1.85 -10.74 -5.14
C ASN A 88 1.30 -9.53 -5.93
N GLU A 89 1.57 -8.31 -5.50
CA GLU A 89 1.21 -7.06 -6.18
C GLU A 89 1.69 -7.03 -7.62
N LYS A 90 2.90 -7.49 -7.88
CA LYS A 90 3.46 -7.58 -9.24
C LYS A 90 2.59 -8.42 -10.18
N GLU A 91 1.86 -9.41 -9.67
CA GLU A 91 1.09 -10.34 -10.49
C GLU A 91 -0.28 -9.78 -10.90
N TYR A 92 -0.81 -8.76 -10.19
CA TYR A 92 -2.10 -8.14 -10.51
C TYR A 92 -2.04 -6.65 -10.83
N VAL A 93 -0.96 -5.94 -10.49
CA VAL A 93 -0.74 -4.54 -10.88
C VAL A 93 0.17 -4.48 -12.10
N SER A 94 -0.42 -4.27 -13.29
CA SER A 94 0.29 -4.34 -14.57
C SER A 94 1.48 -3.39 -14.72
N ASP A 95 1.45 -2.26 -13.99
CA ASP A 95 2.52 -1.27 -14.02
C ASP A 95 3.77 -1.71 -13.25
N ILE A 96 3.66 -2.69 -12.34
CA ILE A 96 4.79 -3.22 -11.58
C ILE A 96 5.49 -4.30 -12.41
N ASN A 97 6.69 -3.99 -12.92
CA ASN A 97 7.42 -4.94 -13.75
C ASN A 97 8.39 -5.81 -12.96
N LYS A 98 8.96 -5.28 -11.88
CA LYS A 98 9.91 -5.99 -11.04
C LYS A 98 9.74 -5.57 -9.59
N VAL A 99 10.00 -6.52 -8.70
CA VAL A 99 10.15 -6.27 -7.27
C VAL A 99 11.39 -6.99 -6.78
N ALA A 100 12.06 -6.41 -5.80
CA ALA A 100 13.17 -7.06 -5.12
C ALA A 100 13.08 -6.78 -3.62
N LYS A 101 13.30 -7.80 -2.81
CA LYS A 101 13.47 -7.62 -1.38
C LYS A 101 14.85 -7.00 -1.14
N VAL A 102 14.87 -5.84 -0.49
CA VAL A 102 16.09 -5.11 -0.16
C VAL A 102 16.69 -5.63 1.13
N LYS A 103 15.87 -5.83 2.17
CA LYS A 103 16.32 -6.22 3.49
C LYS A 103 15.18 -6.79 4.34
N ASP A 104 15.40 -7.91 5.01
CA ASP A 104 14.54 -8.35 6.12
C ASP A 104 14.99 -7.63 7.42
N ILE A 105 14.05 -7.05 8.14
CA ILE A 105 14.29 -6.40 9.45
C ILE A 105 13.82 -7.31 10.57
N SER A 106 12.64 -7.90 10.41
CA SER A 106 12.04 -8.87 11.33
C SER A 106 11.06 -9.77 10.54
N PRO A 107 10.48 -10.81 11.15
CA PRO A 107 9.46 -11.64 10.49
C PRO A 107 8.24 -10.85 9.97
N THR A 108 8.00 -9.66 10.52
CA THR A 108 6.85 -8.79 10.20
C THR A 108 7.26 -7.52 9.47
N GLN A 109 8.56 -7.32 9.19
CA GLN A 109 9.10 -6.09 8.63
C GLN A 109 10.16 -6.38 7.58
N SER A 110 9.94 -5.88 6.38
CA SER A 110 10.91 -6.00 5.29
C SER A 110 10.88 -4.77 4.39
N ILE A 111 12.04 -4.41 3.85
CA ILE A 111 12.19 -3.35 2.85
C ILE A 111 12.13 -3.98 1.48
N TRP A 112 11.31 -3.42 0.60
CA TRP A 112 11.13 -3.82 -0.79
C TRP A 112 11.36 -2.65 -1.72
N THR A 113 11.86 -2.93 -2.91
CA THR A 113 11.91 -1.97 -4.01
C THR A 113 11.03 -2.48 -5.16
N LEU A 114 10.16 -1.61 -5.65
CA LEU A 114 9.18 -1.88 -6.68
C LEU A 114 9.47 -0.97 -7.88
N TYR A 115 9.62 -1.59 -9.04
CA TYR A 115 9.95 -0.92 -10.29
C TYR A 115 8.73 -0.89 -11.22
N TYR A 116 8.23 0.33 -11.42
CA TYR A 116 7.05 0.61 -12.22
C TYR A 116 7.46 1.07 -13.62
N LYS A 117 6.90 0.48 -14.68
CA LYS A 117 6.93 1.05 -16.02
C LYS A 117 5.55 1.50 -16.43
N PHE A 118 5.45 2.78 -16.72
CA PHE A 118 4.25 3.36 -17.31
C PHE A 118 4.38 3.41 -18.83
N THR A 119 3.25 3.61 -19.50
CA THR A 119 3.23 3.81 -20.95
C THR A 119 4.05 5.08 -21.31
N PRO A 120 4.93 5.02 -22.32
CA PRO A 120 5.67 6.20 -22.81
C PRO A 120 4.73 7.38 -23.08
N PRO A 121 5.13 8.64 -22.79
CA PRO A 121 6.50 9.13 -22.54
C PRO A 121 6.92 9.15 -21.06
N ILE A 122 6.14 8.51 -20.19
CA ILE A 122 6.35 8.57 -18.75
C ILE A 122 7.55 7.68 -18.35
N GLN A 123 8.62 8.26 -17.80
CA GLN A 123 9.80 7.50 -17.36
C GLN A 123 9.47 6.48 -16.27
N PRO A 124 10.19 5.34 -16.17
CA PRO A 124 9.97 4.35 -15.11
C PRO A 124 10.19 4.91 -13.70
N ARG A 125 9.43 4.41 -12.73
CA ARG A 125 9.50 4.82 -11.32
C ARG A 125 10.00 3.71 -10.44
N VAL A 126 10.71 4.10 -9.39
CA VAL A 126 11.19 3.20 -8.36
C VAL A 126 10.60 3.68 -7.05
N PHE A 127 9.88 2.80 -6.38
CA PHE A 127 9.36 3.01 -5.04
C PHE A 127 10.02 2.01 -4.10
N THR A 128 10.78 2.51 -3.14
CA THR A 128 11.41 1.67 -2.12
C THR A 128 10.71 1.93 -0.81
N VAL A 129 10.14 0.88 -0.22
CA VAL A 129 9.26 0.97 0.94
C VAL A 129 9.57 -0.09 1.98
N LEU A 130 9.45 0.28 3.25
CA LEU A 130 9.26 -0.65 4.35
C LEU A 130 7.83 -1.14 4.31
N GLN A 131 7.62 -2.46 4.37
CA GLN A 131 6.32 -3.09 4.63
C GLN A 131 6.32 -3.65 6.05
N VAL A 132 5.39 -3.17 6.87
CA VAL A 132 5.12 -3.67 8.22
C VAL A 132 3.80 -4.40 8.21
N VAL A 133 3.80 -5.68 8.58
CA VAL A 133 2.62 -6.55 8.57
C VAL A 133 2.24 -6.91 10.00
N HIS A 134 0.95 -6.87 10.32
CA HIS A 134 0.43 -7.30 11.60
C HIS A 134 -0.93 -7.97 11.45
N LEU A 135 -1.12 -9.10 12.11
CA LEU A 135 -2.39 -9.80 12.20
C LEU A 135 -2.84 -9.87 13.66
N THR A 136 -4.06 -9.42 13.90
CA THR A 136 -4.77 -9.58 15.16
C THR A 136 -5.80 -10.69 14.99
N GLU A 137 -5.59 -11.81 15.68
CA GLU A 137 -6.47 -12.99 15.62
C GLU A 137 -7.71 -12.87 16.52
N THR A 138 -7.73 -11.89 17.44
CA THR A 138 -8.91 -11.65 18.29
C THR A 138 -10.01 -10.96 17.50
N SER A 139 -11.24 -11.43 17.65
CA SER A 139 -12.40 -10.89 16.94
C SER A 139 -12.64 -9.40 17.23
N PRO A 140 -12.90 -8.56 16.21
CA PRO A 140 -12.86 -8.92 14.78
C PRO A 140 -11.42 -9.15 14.29
N ARG A 141 -11.19 -10.25 13.55
CA ARG A 141 -9.88 -10.53 12.98
C ARG A 141 -9.48 -9.38 12.07
N THR A 142 -8.28 -8.86 12.29
CA THR A 142 -7.82 -7.64 11.64
C THR A 142 -6.40 -7.83 11.12
N GLY A 143 -6.24 -7.80 9.80
CA GLY A 143 -4.95 -7.80 9.14
C GLY A 143 -4.58 -6.36 8.75
N THR A 144 -3.38 -5.89 9.09
CA THR A 144 -2.91 -4.54 8.77
C THR A 144 -1.55 -4.58 8.08
N VAL A 145 -1.40 -3.83 6.99
CA VAL A 145 -0.12 -3.61 6.32
C VAL A 145 0.14 -2.12 6.21
N VAL A 146 1.30 -1.68 6.70
CA VAL A 146 1.76 -0.28 6.58
C VAL A 146 2.96 -0.23 5.67
N SER A 147 2.89 0.57 4.59
CA SER A 147 4.01 0.83 3.70
C SER A 147 4.56 2.24 3.94
N ILE A 148 5.86 2.39 4.20
CA ILE A 148 6.53 3.67 4.47
C ILE A 148 7.69 3.84 3.49
N PRO A 149 7.85 5.01 2.83
CA PRO A 149 8.95 5.19 1.88
C PRO A 149 10.31 5.18 2.59
N ILE A 150 11.29 4.54 1.97
CA ILE A 150 12.66 4.39 2.48
C ILE A 150 13.64 5.17 1.61
N ASP A 151 14.56 5.88 2.27
CA ASP A 151 15.68 6.57 1.63
C ASP A 151 16.97 5.76 1.79
N LEU A 152 17.52 5.29 0.67
CA LEU A 152 18.79 4.55 0.61
C LEU A 152 19.93 5.43 0.05
N SER A 153 19.77 6.76 0.02
CA SER A 153 20.79 7.67 -0.53
C SER A 153 22.01 7.88 0.37
N SER A 154 21.94 7.42 1.63
CA SER A 154 23.08 7.52 2.55
C SER A 154 24.23 6.60 2.11
N PRO A 155 25.51 6.98 2.29
CA PRO A 155 26.64 6.12 1.94
C PRO A 155 26.60 4.73 2.59
N GLU A 156 26.05 4.65 3.80
CA GLU A 156 25.88 3.42 4.59
C GLU A 156 24.92 2.42 3.94
N ASP A 157 23.96 2.92 3.16
CA ASP A 157 22.93 2.13 2.49
C ASP A 157 23.27 1.87 1.01
N ALA A 158 24.48 2.24 0.56
CA ALA A 158 24.86 2.18 -0.85
C ALA A 158 24.79 0.77 -1.45
N ASP A 159 25.06 -0.28 -0.65
CA ASP A 159 24.91 -1.66 -1.11
C ASP A 159 23.44 -2.07 -1.27
N LEU A 160 22.55 -1.57 -0.41
CA LEU A 160 21.11 -1.77 -0.53
C LEU A 160 20.55 -1.02 -1.75
N ALA A 161 21.04 0.20 -2.01
CA ALA A 161 20.63 1.01 -3.15
C ALA A 161 20.95 0.35 -4.51
N LYS A 162 21.95 -0.54 -4.58
CA LYS A 162 22.27 -1.31 -5.80
C LYS A 162 21.16 -2.28 -6.21
N LEU A 163 20.27 -2.65 -5.29
CA LEU A 163 19.11 -3.51 -5.59
C LEU A 163 17.97 -2.72 -6.25
N GLU A 164 18.02 -1.40 -6.20
CA GLU A 164 17.06 -0.55 -6.87
C GLU A 164 17.32 -0.49 -8.37
N GLU A 165 16.25 -0.64 -9.16
CA GLU A 165 16.32 -0.43 -10.60
C GLU A 165 16.60 1.05 -10.94
N LYS A 166 17.02 1.30 -12.18
CA LYS A 166 17.18 2.68 -12.67
C LYS A 166 15.82 3.29 -13.02
N GLY A 167 15.49 4.41 -12.37
CA GLY A 167 14.25 5.16 -12.63
C GLY A 167 14.14 6.40 -11.76
N VAL A 168 13.11 7.21 -12.00
CA VAL A 168 12.79 8.37 -11.15
C VAL A 168 12.24 7.86 -9.82
N LYS A 169 12.76 8.39 -8.71
CA LYS A 169 12.27 8.02 -7.38
C LYS A 169 10.86 8.56 -7.15
N GLY A 170 9.90 7.65 -7.09
CA GLY A 170 8.58 7.91 -6.56
C GLY A 170 8.57 7.63 -5.05
N ARG A 171 7.58 8.19 -4.35
CA ARG A 171 7.37 7.91 -2.92
C ARG A 171 5.90 7.69 -2.68
N TYR A 172 5.57 6.67 -1.91
CA TYR A 172 4.23 6.51 -1.36
C TYR A 172 4.31 6.04 0.08
N VAL A 173 3.29 6.40 0.82
CA VAL A 173 2.95 5.82 2.11
C VAL A 173 1.55 5.22 1.97
N SER A 174 1.32 4.04 2.52
CA SER A 174 0.00 3.42 2.52
C SER A 174 -0.28 2.67 3.81
N VAL A 175 -1.56 2.58 4.14
CA VAL A 175 -2.08 1.69 5.19
C VAL A 175 -3.22 0.91 4.58
N GLU A 176 -3.10 -0.41 4.65
CA GLU A 176 -4.12 -1.36 4.24
C GLU A 176 -4.61 -2.14 5.45
N GLN A 177 -5.91 -2.37 5.51
CA GLN A 177 -6.53 -3.12 6.57
C GLN A 177 -7.64 -4.02 6.01
N LEU A 178 -7.61 -5.27 6.45
CA LEU A 178 -8.68 -6.23 6.27
C LEU A 178 -9.34 -6.42 7.62
N ILE A 179 -10.68 -6.36 7.66
CA ILE A 179 -11.47 -6.65 8.86
C ILE A 179 -12.51 -7.70 8.50
N GLU A 180 -12.55 -8.78 9.29
CA GLU A 180 -13.66 -9.72 9.27
C GLU A 180 -14.88 -9.11 9.99
N LEU A 181 -15.94 -8.86 9.23
CA LEU A 181 -17.16 -8.22 9.71
C LEU A 181 -18.10 -9.25 10.37
N GLU A 182 -19.02 -8.76 11.21
CA GLU A 182 -20.00 -9.60 11.92
C GLU A 182 -20.91 -10.40 10.97
N ASN A 183 -21.15 -9.89 9.75
CA ASN A 183 -21.93 -10.58 8.71
C ASN A 183 -21.13 -11.66 7.97
N GLY A 184 -19.87 -11.88 8.34
CA GLY A 184 -18.94 -12.81 7.69
C GLY A 184 -18.19 -12.23 6.49
N ASN A 185 -18.54 -11.04 6.00
CA ASN A 185 -17.82 -10.41 4.90
C ASN A 185 -16.44 -9.91 5.36
N THR A 186 -15.55 -9.70 4.39
CA THR A 186 -14.26 -9.05 4.62
C THR A 186 -14.29 -7.62 4.08
N GLU A 187 -14.17 -6.62 4.95
CA GLU A 187 -13.90 -5.25 4.52
C GLU A 187 -12.42 -5.12 4.20
N TRP A 188 -12.09 -4.61 3.02
CA TRP A 188 -10.73 -4.21 2.65
C TRP A 188 -10.67 -2.70 2.44
N ARG A 189 -9.91 -2.04 3.32
CA ARG A 189 -9.68 -0.61 3.31
C ARG A 189 -8.23 -0.32 3.00
N MET A 190 -8.00 0.66 2.14
CA MET A 190 -6.66 1.19 1.87
C MET A 190 -6.70 2.71 1.91
N ALA A 191 -5.71 3.33 2.54
CA ALA A 191 -5.43 4.75 2.43
C ALA A 191 -3.99 4.96 1.99
N THR A 192 -3.76 5.83 1.00
CA THR A 192 -2.44 6.14 0.47
C THR A 192 -2.26 7.63 0.19
N SER A 193 -1.02 8.07 0.33
CA SER A 193 -0.54 9.34 -0.18
C SER A 193 0.73 9.06 -0.99
N SER A 194 0.85 9.67 -2.17
CA SER A 194 1.95 9.38 -3.07
C SER A 194 2.39 10.59 -3.89
N THR A 195 3.62 10.53 -4.37
CA THR A 195 4.14 11.42 -5.39
C THR A 195 4.95 10.61 -6.41
N PRO A 196 4.74 10.83 -7.72
CA PRO A 196 5.53 10.18 -8.75
C PRO A 196 6.98 10.72 -8.84
N GLY A 197 7.26 11.84 -8.17
CA GLY A 197 8.53 12.56 -8.28
C GLY A 197 8.77 13.16 -9.68
N GLY A 198 9.98 13.67 -9.89
CA GLY A 198 10.38 14.29 -11.16
C GLY A 198 9.57 15.56 -11.48
N LEU A 199 9.26 15.74 -12.77
CA LEU A 199 8.60 16.93 -13.32
C LEU A 199 7.11 16.73 -13.63
N ILE A 200 6.49 15.63 -13.19
CA ILE A 200 5.06 15.42 -13.38
C ILE A 200 4.30 16.38 -12.45
N PRO A 201 3.42 17.25 -12.98
CA PRO A 201 2.61 18.10 -12.12
C PRO A 201 1.72 17.27 -11.20
N SER A 202 1.76 17.53 -9.89
CA SER A 202 1.05 16.72 -8.89
C SER A 202 -0.44 16.60 -9.17
N PHE A 203 -1.10 17.65 -9.66
CA PHE A 203 -2.53 17.64 -9.98
C PHE A 203 -2.92 16.55 -10.99
N LEU A 204 -2.02 16.19 -11.92
CA LEU A 204 -2.30 15.18 -12.94
C LEU A 204 -2.26 13.77 -12.33
N ALA A 205 -1.31 13.52 -11.43
CA ALA A 205 -1.26 12.28 -10.67
C ALA A 205 -2.43 12.18 -9.68
N GLU A 206 -2.78 13.28 -9.01
CA GLU A 206 -3.89 13.35 -8.05
C GLU A 206 -5.25 13.10 -8.72
N ALA A 207 -5.47 13.61 -9.94
CA ALA A 207 -6.74 13.49 -10.66
C ALA A 207 -7.12 12.02 -10.98
N THR A 208 -6.13 11.13 -11.10
CA THR A 208 -6.33 9.72 -11.45
C THR A 208 -6.14 8.78 -10.26
N MET A 209 -5.78 9.31 -9.09
CA MET A 209 -5.45 8.48 -7.93
C MET A 209 -6.63 7.62 -7.47
N ASN A 210 -7.83 8.22 -7.35
CA ASN A 210 -9.02 7.49 -6.90
C ASN A 210 -9.42 6.34 -7.84
N SER A 211 -9.30 6.51 -9.16
CA SER A 211 -9.58 5.42 -10.10
C SER A 211 -8.50 4.36 -10.02
N THR A 212 -7.22 4.76 -9.99
CA THR A 212 -6.08 3.84 -9.95
C THR A 212 -6.17 2.89 -8.75
N ILE A 213 -6.34 3.43 -7.54
CA ILE A 213 -6.44 2.60 -6.32
C ILE A 213 -7.73 1.74 -6.26
N ALA A 214 -8.74 2.10 -7.05
CA ALA A 214 -9.98 1.36 -7.12
C ALA A 214 -9.89 0.17 -8.08
N GLU A 215 -9.13 0.29 -9.18
CA GLU A 215 -8.86 -0.79 -10.14
C GLU A 215 -8.03 -1.93 -9.51
N ASP A 216 -7.23 -1.64 -8.48
CA ASP A 216 -6.47 -2.67 -7.75
C ASP A 216 -7.36 -3.77 -7.15
N VAL A 217 -8.60 -3.44 -6.77
CA VAL A 217 -9.54 -4.40 -6.17
C VAL A 217 -9.99 -5.47 -7.16
N PRO A 218 -10.62 -5.15 -8.31
CA PRO A 218 -10.98 -6.16 -9.29
C PRO A 218 -9.77 -6.87 -9.89
N HIS A 219 -8.63 -6.20 -10.04
CA HIS A 219 -7.39 -6.85 -10.48
C HIS A 219 -6.92 -7.92 -9.49
N PHE A 220 -6.88 -7.58 -8.19
CA PHE A 220 -6.54 -8.52 -7.14
C PHE A 220 -7.52 -9.71 -7.11
N MET A 221 -8.83 -9.45 -7.14
CA MET A 221 -9.84 -10.52 -7.11
C MET A 221 -9.72 -11.45 -8.31
N LYS A 222 -9.56 -10.88 -9.51
CA LYS A 222 -9.34 -11.68 -10.73
C LYS A 222 -8.11 -12.56 -10.63
N TRP A 223 -7.00 -12.02 -10.13
CA TRP A 223 -5.77 -12.78 -9.93
C TRP A 223 -5.95 -13.87 -8.87
N LEU A 224 -6.53 -13.54 -7.71
CA LEU A 224 -6.81 -14.48 -6.62
C LEU A 224 -7.64 -15.67 -7.11
N HIS A 225 -8.70 -15.43 -7.90
CA HIS A 225 -9.55 -16.48 -8.47
C HIS A 225 -8.87 -17.29 -9.58
N SER A 226 -7.79 -16.78 -10.18
CA SER A 226 -6.99 -17.51 -11.16
C SER A 226 -5.99 -18.47 -10.52
N LEU A 227 -5.71 -18.31 -9.22
CA LEU A 227 -4.80 -19.20 -8.51
C LEU A 227 -5.45 -20.59 -8.33
N PRO A 228 -4.66 -21.68 -8.33
CA PRO A 228 -5.16 -22.99 -7.99
C PRO A 228 -5.83 -22.95 -6.61
N SER A 229 -7.01 -23.54 -6.47
CA SER A 229 -7.62 -23.75 -5.16
C SER A 229 -6.65 -24.57 -4.32
N GLU A 230 -6.19 -24.03 -3.19
CA GLU A 230 -5.39 -24.79 -2.24
C GLU A 230 -6.21 -26.03 -1.83
N SER A 231 -5.72 -27.21 -2.22
CA SER A 231 -6.32 -28.48 -1.85
C SER A 231 -6.33 -28.57 -0.33
N LYS A 232 -7.55 -28.63 0.23
CA LYS A 232 -7.82 -28.78 1.66
C LYS A 232 -6.97 -29.87 2.32
#